data_AF-A0A955KX00-F1
#
_entry.id   AF-A0A955KX00-F1
#
_cell.length_a   1.000
_cell.length_b   1.000
_cell.length_c   1.000
_cell.angle_alpha   90.00
_cell.angle_beta   90.00
_cell.angle_gamma   90.00
#
_symmetry.space_group_name_H-M   'P 1'
#
loop_
_entity.id
_entity.type
_entity.pdbx_description
1 polymer ?
#
loop_
_entity_poly.entity_id
_entity_poly.type
_entity_poly.pdbx_seq_one_letter_code
_entity_poly.pdbx_strand_id
1 'polypeptide(L)'
;MKEKRELTVDEAISLLPDRNMVHVFVNSGMNALVGADHSLKSIIEKIKDAESLQLGGAMTISMGHGLAIFPKGAKYQSDLYFVETDKEALDKLDK
;
A
#
# COMPACT_ATOMS: atom_id res chain seq x y z
N MET A 1 -9.10 -3.41 -18.54
CA MET A 1 -8.32 -3.44 -17.28
C MET A 1 -7.58 -2.11 -17.22
N LYS A 2 -7.76 -1.28 -16.19
CA LYS A 2 -6.87 -0.12 -15.99
C LYS A 2 -5.45 -0.68 -15.83
N GLU A 3 -4.47 -0.09 -16.51
CA GLU A 3 -3.07 -0.47 -16.38
C GLU A 3 -2.60 -0.31 -14.92
N LYS A 4 -1.58 -1.06 -14.53
CA LYS A 4 -0.95 -0.90 -13.21
C LYS A 4 -0.31 0.48 -13.16
N ARG A 5 -0.79 1.34 -12.26
CA ARG A 5 -0.17 2.65 -12.05
C ARG A 5 0.94 2.51 -11.01
N GLU A 6 2.17 2.71 -11.46
CA GLU A 6 3.32 2.93 -10.58
C GLU A 6 3.19 4.29 -9.89
N LEU A 7 3.61 4.36 -8.64
CA LEU A 7 3.62 5.56 -7.81
C LEU A 7 5.06 5.96 -7.51
N THR A 8 5.31 7.26 -7.48
CA THR A 8 6.54 7.80 -6.87
C THR A 8 6.49 7.66 -5.35
N VAL A 9 7.65 7.77 -4.70
CA VAL A 9 7.76 7.79 -3.22
C VAL A 9 6.90 8.91 -2.63
N ASP A 10 6.92 10.10 -3.22
CA ASP A 10 6.17 11.25 -2.72
C ASP A 10 4.66 11.05 -2.88
N GLU A 11 4.20 10.51 -4.01
CA GLU A 11 2.79 10.14 -4.20
C GLU A 11 2.36 9.09 -3.17
N ALA A 12 3.15 8.02 -2.98
CA ALA A 12 2.82 6.98 -2.01
C ALA A 12 2.74 7.51 -0.56
N ILE A 13 3.65 8.41 -0.16
CA ILE A 13 3.60 9.05 1.16
C ILE A 13 2.38 9.96 1.27
N SER A 14 2.02 10.69 0.21
CA SER A 14 0.86 11.59 0.21
C SER A 14 -0.49 10.87 0.37
N LEU A 15 -0.53 9.56 0.09
CA LEU A 15 -1.71 8.72 0.27
C LEU A 15 -1.87 8.21 1.70
N LEU A 16 -0.86 8.36 2.57
CA LEU A 16 -0.94 7.84 3.94
C LEU A 16 -1.92 8.67 4.78
N PRO A 17 -2.66 8.03 5.69
CA PRO A 17 -3.57 8.74 6.60
C PRO A 17 -2.79 9.60 7.60
N ASP A 18 -3.36 10.75 7.98
CA ASP A 18 -2.77 11.66 8.96
C ASP A 18 -2.94 11.15 10.41
N ARG A 19 -2.18 10.11 10.76
CA ARG A 19 -2.14 9.52 12.11
C ARG A 19 -0.87 8.71 12.33
N ASN A 20 -0.59 8.39 13.59
CA ASN A 20 0.67 7.72 13.99
C ASN A 20 0.75 6.24 13.63
N MET A 21 -0.40 5.58 13.38
CA MET A 21 -0.48 4.15 13.07
C MET A 21 -1.28 3.94 11.78
N VAL A 22 -0.81 3.03 10.93
CA VAL A 22 -1.40 2.71 9.64
C VAL A 22 -1.70 1.22 9.61
N HIS A 23 -2.93 0.86 9.22
CA HIS A 23 -3.30 -0.54 9.06
C HIS A 23 -2.68 -1.11 7.78
N VAL A 24 -2.17 -2.33 7.86
CA VAL A 24 -1.54 -3.01 6.73
C VAL A 24 -2.01 -4.44 6.69
N PHE A 25 -2.38 -4.90 5.49
CA PHE A 25 -2.59 -6.30 5.20
C PHE A 25 -1.38 -6.91 4.48
N VAL A 26 -1.03 -8.13 4.87
CA VAL A 26 -0.15 -9.02 4.11
C VAL A 26 -0.92 -10.28 3.73
N ASN A 27 -0.63 -10.85 2.56
CA ASN A 27 -1.18 -12.15 2.19
C ASN A 27 -0.36 -13.25 2.88
N SER A 28 -0.97 -14.09 3.71
CA SER A 28 -0.23 -15.15 4.42
C SER A 28 0.13 -16.36 3.54
N GLY A 29 -0.28 -16.35 2.27
CA GLY A 29 -0.12 -17.48 1.34
C GLY A 29 -1.14 -18.61 1.56
N MET A 30 -1.99 -18.53 2.61
CA MET A 30 -3.00 -19.54 2.94
C MET A 30 -4.43 -19.06 2.63
N ASN A 31 -4.62 -18.34 1.51
CA ASN A 31 -5.90 -17.72 1.12
C ASN A 31 -6.49 -16.78 2.20
N ALA A 32 -5.65 -16.21 3.05
CA ALA A 32 -6.05 -15.31 4.12
C ALA A 32 -5.17 -14.05 4.12
N LEU A 33 -5.78 -12.93 4.48
CA LEU A 33 -5.08 -11.69 4.77
C LEU A 33 -4.85 -11.61 6.28
N VAL A 34 -3.63 -11.24 6.67
CA VAL A 34 -3.28 -10.94 8.06
C VAL A 34 -3.11 -9.43 8.17
N GLY A 35 -3.93 -8.81 9.02
CA GLY A 35 -3.89 -7.38 9.29
C GLY A 35 -3.05 -7.08 10.53
N ALA A 36 -2.23 -6.04 10.45
CA ALA A 36 -1.48 -5.51 11.59
C ALA A 36 -1.34 -3.99 11.47
N ASP A 37 -1.34 -3.31 12.62
CA ASP A 37 -1.07 -1.88 12.67
C ASP A 37 0.43 -1.64 12.79
N HIS A 38 0.95 -0.78 11.93
CA HIS A 38 2.36 -0.38 11.93
C HIS A 38 2.48 1.12 12.20
N SER A 39 3.59 1.54 12.79
CA SER A 39 3.86 2.97 12.92
C SER A 39 4.00 3.62 11.54
N LEU A 40 3.47 4.84 11.40
CA LEU A 40 3.58 5.63 10.17
C LEU A 40 5.04 5.73 9.71
N LYS A 41 5.96 5.94 10.66
CA LYS A 41 7.41 5.98 10.40
C LYS A 41 7.92 4.68 9.74
N SER A 42 7.51 3.51 10.26
CA SER A 42 7.94 2.23 9.69
C SER A 42 7.43 2.03 8.26
N ILE A 43 6.20 2.49 7.97
CA ILE A 43 5.64 2.43 6.62
C ILE A 43 6.36 3.37 5.67
N ILE A 44 6.68 4.60 6.09
CA ILE A 44 7.47 5.54 5.28
C ILE A 44 8.85 4.96 4.96
N GLU A 45 9.51 4.30 5.92
CA GLU A 45 10.78 3.62 5.68
C GLU A 45 10.63 2.48 4.65
N LYS A 46 9.57 1.68 4.74
CA LYS A 46 9.26 0.63 3.76
C LYS A 46 9.00 1.20 2.36
N ILE A 47 8.29 2.32 2.26
CA ILE A 47 8.03 3.00 0.98
C ILE A 47 9.34 3.45 0.34
N LYS A 48 10.24 4.06 1.12
CA LYS A 48 11.52 4.57 0.62
C LYS A 48 12.49 3.47 0.20
N ASP A 49 12.43 2.29 0.81
CA ASP A 49 13.29 1.15 0.49
C ASP A 49 12.66 0.18 -0.53
N ALA A 50 11.40 0.41 -0.94
CA ALA A 50 10.67 -0.45 -1.86
C ALA A 50 11.35 -0.53 -3.23
N GLU A 51 11.17 -1.67 -3.90
CA GLU A 51 11.57 -1.85 -5.30
C GLU A 51 10.55 -1.21 -6.25
N SER A 52 9.26 -1.30 -5.92
CA SER A 52 8.16 -0.68 -6.65
C SER A 52 7.00 -0.34 -5.71
N LEU A 53 6.22 0.67 -6.10
CA LEU A 53 5.04 1.16 -5.39
C LEU A 53 3.91 1.24 -6.41
N GLN A 54 2.77 0.64 -6.12
CA GLN A 54 1.66 0.63 -7.06
C GLN A 54 0.36 1.07 -6.40
N LEU A 55 -0.49 1.71 -7.20
CA LEU A 55 -1.89 1.86 -6.87
C LEU A 55 -2.54 0.48 -6.84
N GLY A 56 -3.21 0.18 -5.73
CA GLY A 56 -3.92 -1.08 -5.51
C GLY A 56 -5.05 -1.31 -6.52
N GLY A 57 -5.50 -2.55 -6.61
CA GLY A 57 -6.65 -2.90 -7.44
C GLY A 57 -7.97 -2.40 -6.85
N ALA A 58 -9.04 -2.47 -7.65
CA ALA A 58 -10.39 -2.05 -7.23
C ALA A 58 -10.83 -2.66 -5.88
N MET A 59 -10.48 -3.93 -5.63
CA MET A 59 -10.81 -4.59 -4.37
C MET A 59 -10.06 -3.97 -3.18
N THR A 60 -8.73 -3.80 -3.27
CA THR A 60 -7.95 -3.26 -2.15
C THR A 60 -8.31 -1.80 -1.90
N ILE A 61 -8.55 -1.02 -2.95
CA ILE A 61 -9.07 0.35 -2.84
C ILE A 61 -10.43 0.38 -2.13
N SER A 62 -11.37 -0.52 -2.48
CA SER A 62 -12.68 -0.58 -1.83
C SER A 62 -12.60 -0.91 -0.33
N MET A 63 -11.51 -1.55 0.09
CA MET A 63 -11.20 -1.84 1.49
C MET A 63 -10.41 -0.71 2.18
N GLY A 64 -10.16 0.41 1.51
CA GLY A 64 -9.34 1.51 2.01
C GLY A 64 -7.83 1.27 1.98
N HIS A 65 -7.37 0.21 1.28
CA HIS A 65 -5.96 -0.17 1.17
C HIS A 65 -5.46 0.09 -0.26
N GLY A 66 -5.35 1.38 -0.60
CA GLY A 66 -5.05 1.83 -1.95
C GLY A 66 -3.60 1.72 -2.37
N LEU A 67 -2.67 1.47 -1.44
CA LEU A 67 -1.23 1.43 -1.73
C LEU A 67 -0.70 -0.01 -1.63
N ALA A 68 -0.03 -0.50 -2.67
CA ALA A 68 0.70 -1.75 -2.66
C ALA A 68 2.22 -1.47 -2.67
N ILE A 69 2.93 -1.99 -1.67
CA ILE A 69 4.40 -1.90 -1.57
C ILE A 69 5.00 -3.23 -2.01
N PHE A 70 5.94 -3.18 -2.95
CA PHE A 70 6.74 -4.31 -3.43
C PHE A 70 8.14 -4.19 -2.83
N PRO A 71 8.46 -4.96 -1.76
CA PRO A 71 9.81 -4.98 -1.21
C PRO A 71 10.82 -5.51 -2.22
N LYS A 72 12.10 -5.17 -2.00
CA LYS A 72 13.20 -5.69 -2.81
C LYS A 72 13.23 -7.21 -2.84
N GLY A 73 13.26 -7.77 -4.05
CA GLY A 73 13.31 -9.21 -4.24
C GLY A 73 12.02 -9.95 -3.89
N ALA A 74 10.87 -9.25 -3.78
CA ALA A 74 9.56 -9.88 -3.65
C ALA A 74 9.29 -10.80 -4.85
N LYS A 75 8.90 -12.06 -4.56
CA LYS A 75 8.62 -13.07 -5.59
C LYS A 75 7.18 -13.54 -5.58
N TYR A 76 6.52 -13.39 -4.44
CA TYR A 76 5.17 -13.89 -4.20
C TYR A 76 4.26 -12.76 -3.71
N GLN A 77 2.95 -12.93 -3.91
CA GLN A 77 1.98 -11.96 -3.40
C GLN A 77 2.01 -11.86 -1.86
N SER A 78 2.48 -12.89 -1.17
CA SER A 78 2.69 -12.88 0.28
C SER A 78 3.77 -11.94 0.76
N ASP A 79 4.66 -11.51 -0.13
CA ASP A 79 5.74 -10.58 0.19
C ASP A 79 5.25 -9.11 0.12
N LEU A 80 4.03 -8.88 -0.38
CA LEU A 80 3.49 -7.55 -0.62
C LEU A 80 2.77 -7.02 0.61
N TYR A 81 2.90 -5.71 0.81
CA TYR A 81 2.14 -4.98 1.82
C TYR A 81 1.03 -4.18 1.13
N PHE A 82 -0.22 -4.42 1.53
CA PHE A 82 -1.36 -3.59 1.16
C PHE A 82 -1.63 -2.62 2.30
N VAL A 83 -1.35 -1.35 2.06
CA VAL A 83 -1.31 -0.30 3.07
C VAL A 83 -2.57 0.53 2.99
N GLU A 84 -3.15 0.82 4.14
CA GLU A 84 -4.28 1.72 4.30
C GLU A 84 -3.95 3.14 3.80
N THR A 85 -4.89 3.75 3.11
CA THR A 85 -4.73 5.06 2.47
C THR A 85 -5.86 6.02 2.84
N ASP A 86 -5.54 7.30 2.87
CA ASP A 86 -6.54 8.37 2.93
C ASP A 86 -7.35 8.42 1.62
N LYS A 87 -8.67 8.32 1.76
CA LYS A 87 -9.58 8.26 0.61
C LYS A 87 -9.59 9.56 -0.19
N GLU A 88 -9.54 10.72 0.47
CA GLU A 88 -9.59 12.00 -0.22
C GLU A 88 -8.31 12.26 -1.02
N ALA A 89 -7.15 11.88 -0.48
CA ALA A 89 -5.88 11.91 -1.17
C ALA A 89 -5.88 10.98 -2.40
N LEU A 90 -6.39 9.75 -2.23
CA LEU A 90 -6.51 8.77 -3.30
C LEU A 90 -7.42 9.26 -4.44
N ASP A 91 -8.59 9.81 -4.10
CA ASP A 91 -9.56 10.34 -5.06
C ASP A 91 -9.03 11.58 -5.82
N LYS A 92 -8.09 12.34 -5.23
CA LYS A 92 -7.40 13.44 -5.93
C LYS A 92 -6.32 12.91 -6.87
N LEU A 93 -5.69 11.80 -6.51
CA LEU A 93 -4.59 11.23 -7.26
C LEU A 93 -5.06 10.42 -8.50
N ASP A 94 -6.13 9.61 -8.40
CA ASP A 94 -6.66 8.78 -9.52
C ASP A 94 -7.67 9.53 -10.44
N LYS A 95 -7.71 10.86 -10.37
CA LYS A 95 -8.52 11.72 -11.26
C LYS A 95 -7.77 12.15 -12.52
#